data_AF-A0A5C8T6I5-F1
#
_entry.id   AF-A0A5C8T6I5-F1
#
_cell.length_a   1.000
_cell.length_b   1.000
_cell.length_c   1.000
_cell.angle_alpha   90.00
_cell.angle_beta   90.00
_cell.angle_gamma   90.00
#
_symmetry.space_group_name_H-M   'P 1'
#
loop_
_entity.id
_entity.type
_entity.pdbx_description
1 polymer ?
#
loop_
_entity_poly.entity_id
_entity_poly.type
_entity_poly.pdbx_seq_one_letter_code
_entity_poly.pdbx_strand_id
1 'polypeptide(L)'
;MGSMSIWHWIIVAGIVMLLFGRGKISDLMGDVAKGMKAFKKGMAEDEVSTSTAVPPPSSGEPTRTLPHQGEPTAANTVSANRKVV
;
A
#
# COMPACT_ATOMS: atom_id res chain seq x y z
N MET A 1 -38.98 -4.13 22.68
CA MET A 1 -37.71 -4.39 23.38
C MET A 1 -36.57 -3.94 22.47
N GLY A 2 -36.36 -2.62 22.37
CA GLY A 2 -35.36 -1.99 21.49
C GLY A 2 -34.02 -1.87 22.20
N SER A 3 -33.49 -3.00 22.67
CA SER A 3 -32.20 -3.05 23.36
C SER A 3 -31.11 -2.57 22.40
N MET A 4 -30.58 -1.40 22.74
CA MET A 4 -29.36 -0.79 22.20
C MET A 4 -29.49 -0.14 20.82
N SER A 5 -30.27 0.95 20.79
CA SER A 5 -30.28 1.98 19.75
C SER A 5 -28.86 2.28 19.23
N ILE A 6 -28.71 2.49 17.92
CA ILE A 6 -27.43 2.80 17.21
C ILE A 6 -26.58 3.84 17.98
N TRP A 7 -27.23 4.76 18.68
CA TRP A 7 -26.61 5.77 19.53
C TRP A 7 -25.70 5.21 20.63
N HIS A 8 -26.06 4.08 21.24
CA HIS A 8 -25.24 3.44 22.27
C HIS A 8 -23.91 2.94 21.70
N TRP A 9 -23.93 2.34 20.50
CA TRP A 9 -22.72 1.83 19.84
C TRP A 9 -21.75 2.94 19.46
N ILE A 10 -22.23 4.13 19.06
CA ILE A 10 -21.38 5.30 18.82
C ILE A 10 -20.68 5.76 20.10
N ILE A 11 -21.41 5.81 21.22
CA ILE A 11 -20.86 6.22 22.52
C ILE A 11 -19.80 5.21 23.00
N VAL A 12 -20.09 3.91 22.90
CA VAL A 12 -19.15 2.84 23.27
C VAL A 12 -17.91 2.88 22.39
N ALA A 13 -18.06 3.03 21.07
CA ALA A 13 -16.93 3.17 20.15
C ALA A 13 -16.06 4.40 20.48
N GLY A 14 -16.69 5.52 20.86
CA GLY A 14 -15.98 6.72 21.31
C GLY A 14 -15.13 6.49 22.56
N ILE A 15 -15.68 5.80 23.57
CA ILE A 15 -14.95 5.48 24.81
C ILE A 15 -13.80 4.51 24.53
N VAL A 16 -14.01 3.48 23.71
CA VAL A 16 -12.95 2.52 23.34
C VAL A 16 -11.84 3.24 22.57
N MET A 17 -12.17 4.11 21.62
CA MET A 17 -11.18 4.92 20.90
C MET A 17 -10.39 5.84 21.83
N LEU A 18 -11.01 6.36 22.90
CA LEU A 18 -10.34 7.21 23.89
C LEU A 18 -9.41 6.39 24.81
N LEU A 19 -9.82 5.20 25.25
CA LEU A 19 -9.00 4.32 26.09
C LEU A 19 -7.80 3.75 25.35
N PHE A 20 -8.00 3.31 24.11
CA PHE A 20 -6.95 2.67 23.31
C PHE A 20 -6.14 3.67 22.47
N GLY A 21 -6.69 4.88 22.23
CA GLY A 21 -6.06 5.94 21.44
C GLY A 21 -6.00 5.63 19.93
N ARG A 22 -5.89 6.66 19.08
CA ARG A 22 -5.89 6.47 17.61
C ARG A 22 -4.76 5.57 17.08
N GLY A 23 -3.63 5.51 17.79
CA GLY A 23 -2.44 4.79 17.33
C GLY A 23 -2.63 3.28 17.30
N LYS A 24 -3.20 2.70 18.37
CA LYS A 24 -3.32 1.23 18.48
C LYS A 24 -4.47 0.68 17.63
N ILE A 25 -5.59 1.40 17.52
CA ILE A 25 -6.69 0.97 16.63
C ILE A 25 -6.24 0.96 15.18
N SER A 26 -5.49 1.95 14.70
CA SER A 26 -5.06 2.00 13.29
C SER A 26 -4.12 0.86 12.90
N ASP A 27 -3.14 0.52 13.73
CA ASP A 27 -2.23 -0.62 13.48
C ASP A 27 -3.01 -1.94 13.46
N LEU A 28 -3.86 -2.19 14.46
CA LEU A 28 -4.68 -3.41 14.52
C LEU A 28 -5.72 -3.47 13.39
N MET A 29 -6.36 -2.36 13.03
CA MET A 29 -7.27 -2.32 11.89
C MET A 29 -6.55 -2.56 10.58
N GLY A 30 -5.31 -2.11 10.43
CA GLY A 30 -4.49 -2.37 9.24
C GLY A 30 -4.22 -3.85 9.02
N ASP A 31 -3.84 -4.58 10.08
CA ASP A 31 -3.58 -6.02 9.99
C ASP A 31 -4.86 -6.85 9.87
N VAL A 32 -5.93 -6.47 10.58
CA VAL A 32 -7.26 -7.10 10.42
C VAL A 32 -7.82 -6.85 9.02
N ALA A 33 -7.66 -5.64 8.47
CA ALA A 33 -8.11 -5.31 7.11
C ALA A 33 -7.34 -6.10 6.05
N LYS A 34 -6.03 -6.28 6.20
CA LYS A 34 -5.24 -7.15 5.30
C LYS A 34 -5.72 -8.60 5.36
N GLY A 35 -5.94 -9.14 6.57
CA GLY A 35 -6.46 -10.50 6.76
C GLY A 35 -7.85 -10.69 6.13
N MET A 36 -8.79 -9.78 6.41
CA MET A 36 -10.13 -9.83 5.84
C MET A 36 -10.14 -9.61 4.32
N LYS A 37 -9.28 -8.74 3.79
CA LYS A 37 -9.15 -8.50 2.34
C LYS A 37 -8.54 -9.71 1.62
N ALA A 38 -7.54 -10.36 2.21
CA ALA A 38 -6.96 -11.59 1.68
C ALA A 38 -7.98 -12.73 1.70
N PHE A 39 -8.78 -12.85 2.76
CA PHE A 39 -9.88 -13.82 2.85
C PHE A 39 -10.96 -13.55 1.79
N LYS A 40 -11.38 -12.30 1.64
CA LYS A 40 -12.36 -11.90 0.62
C LYS A 40 -11.84 -12.11 -0.79
N LYS A 41 -10.56 -11.82 -1.05
CA LYS A 41 -9.93 -12.04 -2.37
C LYS A 41 -9.74 -13.53 -2.64
N GLY A 42 -9.29 -14.33 -1.67
CA GLY A 42 -9.21 -15.79 -1.85
C GLY A 42 -10.56 -16.40 -2.16
N MET A 43 -11.61 -15.99 -1.46
CA MET A 43 -12.98 -16.48 -1.71
C MET A 43 -13.55 -15.97 -3.05
N ALA A 44 -13.23 -14.74 -3.45
CA ALA A 44 -13.64 -14.20 -4.75
C ALA A 44 -12.83 -14.78 -5.92
N GLU A 45 -11.56 -15.17 -5.71
CA GLU A 45 -10.76 -15.89 -6.70
C GLU A 45 -11.28 -17.31 -6.89
N ASP A 46 -11.78 -17.99 -5.85
CA ASP A 46 -12.47 -19.28 -5.99
C ASP A 46 -13.72 -19.17 -6.88
N GLU A 47 -14.48 -18.07 -6.78
CA GLU A 47 -15.63 -17.80 -7.66
C GLU A 47 -15.21 -17.30 -9.07
N VAL A 48 -14.13 -16.53 -9.19
CA VAL A 48 -13.62 -15.99 -10.47
C VAL A 48 -12.76 -16.99 -11.25
N SER A 49 -12.22 -18.03 -10.61
CA SER A 49 -11.45 -19.10 -11.28
C SER A 49 -12.30 -19.96 -12.23
N THR A 50 -13.62 -19.82 -12.20
CA THR A 50 -14.55 -20.42 -13.19
C THR A 50 -14.78 -19.49 -14.40
N SER A 51 -14.33 -18.23 -14.39
CA SER A 51 -14.50 -17.29 -15.49
C SER A 51 -13.25 -16.45 -15.72
N THR A 52 -12.38 -16.91 -16.62
CA THR A 52 -11.35 -16.14 -17.32
C THR A 52 -11.64 -14.63 -17.39
N ALA A 53 -10.81 -13.79 -16.77
CA ALA A 53 -10.41 -12.47 -17.29
C ALA A 53 -9.44 -11.72 -16.34
N VAL A 54 -8.23 -11.49 -16.86
CA VAL A 54 -7.44 -10.25 -16.82
C VAL A 54 -7.38 -9.48 -15.47
N PRO A 55 -6.20 -9.36 -14.83
CA PRO A 55 -6.05 -8.55 -13.62
C PRO A 55 -6.33 -7.07 -13.91
N PRO A 56 -7.16 -6.36 -13.11
CA PRO A 56 -7.24 -4.90 -13.16
C PRO A 56 -5.94 -4.30 -12.63
N PRO A 57 -5.36 -3.28 -13.29
CA PRO A 57 -4.16 -2.61 -12.82
C PRO A 57 -4.48 -1.88 -11.52
N SER A 58 -4.03 -2.43 -10.39
CA SER A 58 -4.16 -1.77 -9.09
C SER A 58 -3.08 -0.70 -8.98
N SER A 59 -3.58 0.53 -8.92
CA SER A 59 -2.87 1.73 -8.51
C SER A 59 -2.00 1.49 -7.28
N GLY A 60 -0.71 1.83 -7.39
CA GLY A 60 0.22 1.79 -6.26
C GLY A 60 1.64 1.47 -6.68
N GLU A 61 2.13 2.05 -7.77
CA GLU A 61 3.57 2.09 -8.04
C GLU A 61 4.12 3.30 -7.26
N PRO A 62 4.87 3.12 -6.14
CA PRO A 62 5.71 4.18 -5.66
C PRO A 62 6.79 4.33 -6.73
N THR A 63 6.65 5.35 -7.57
CA THR A 63 7.71 5.85 -8.45
C THR A 63 8.90 6.21 -7.57
N ARG A 64 9.76 5.23 -7.27
CA ARG A 64 11.04 5.39 -6.58
C ARG A 64 12.13 4.70 -7.38
N THR A 65 12.30 5.12 -8.62
CA THR A 65 13.53 4.92 -9.38
C THR A 65 13.84 6.16 -10.20
N LEU A 66 14.20 7.23 -9.50
CA LEU A 66 15.09 8.27 -10.03
C LEU A 66 16.23 8.38 -9.02
N PRO A 67 17.32 7.59 -9.15
CA PRO A 67 18.56 7.95 -8.48
C PRO A 67 18.91 9.35 -8.97
N HIS A 68 18.89 10.30 -8.05
CA HIS A 68 19.41 11.64 -8.28
C HIS A 68 20.87 11.47 -8.70
N GLN A 69 21.13 11.87 -9.94
CA GLN A 69 22.43 12.07 -10.55
C GLN A 69 23.23 13.05 -9.69
N GLY A 70 23.89 12.51 -8.68
CA GLY A 70 24.99 13.13 -7.98
C GLY A 70 26.23 12.33 -8.26
N GLU A 71 26.84 12.53 -9.43
CA GLU A 71 28.29 12.33 -9.61
C GLU A 71 28.74 12.98 -10.95
N PRO A 72 29.59 14.02 -10.90
CA PRO A 72 30.31 14.48 -12.08
C PRO A 72 31.27 13.37 -12.50
N THR A 73 30.94 12.71 -13.60
CA THR A 73 31.77 11.73 -14.29
C THR A 73 33.22 12.20 -14.36
N ALA A 74 34.06 11.48 -13.63
CA ALA A 74 35.49 11.48 -13.79
C ALA A 74 35.84 11.06 -15.23
N ALA A 75 36.66 11.91 -15.87
CA ALA A 75 37.79 11.51 -16.69
C ALA A 75 37.58 10.28 -17.59
N ASN A 76 36.83 10.44 -18.68
CA ASN A 76 37.00 9.54 -19.82
C ASN A 76 38.22 10.00 -20.63
N THR A 77 39.38 9.49 -20.21
CA THR A 77 40.56 9.32 -21.05
C THR A 77 40.15 8.56 -22.30
N VAL A 78 40.19 9.23 -23.45
CA VAL A 78 40.42 8.76 -24.83
C VAL A 78 39.83 9.83 -25.73
N SER A 79 40.54 10.95 -25.80
CA SER A 79 40.34 11.97 -26.83
C SER A 79 41.72 12.37 -27.34
N ALA A 80 41.86 12.33 -28.66
CA ALA A 80 42.92 12.96 -29.43
C ALA A 80 44.34 12.38 -29.35
N ASN A 81 44.58 11.21 -29.96
CA ASN A 81 45.88 10.95 -30.61
C ASN A 81 45.70 10.45 -32.05
N ARG A 82 45.18 11.33 -32.91
CA ARG A 82 45.22 11.16 -34.37
C ARG A 82 45.38 12.53 -35.02
N LYS A 83 46.58 12.74 -35.61
CA LYS A 83 46.93 13.79 -36.59
C LYS A 83 46.96 15.22 -36.05
N VAL A 84 48.13 15.85 -36.00
CA VAL A 84 48.68 16.78 -37.03
C VAL A 84 50.05 17.28 -36.54
N VAL A 85 51.15 16.67 -37.01
CA VAL A 85 52.43 17.29 -37.43
C VAL A 85 53.02 16.35 -38.47
#